data_AF-A0A9P6JHG0-F1
#
_entry.id   AF-A0A9P6JHG0-F1
#
_cell.length_a   1.000
_cell.length_b   1.000
_cell.length_c   1.000
_cell.angle_alpha   90.00
_cell.angle_beta   90.00
_cell.angle_gamma   90.00
#
_symmetry.space_group_name_H-M   'P 1'
#
loop_
_entity.id
_entity.type
_entity.pdbx_description
1 polymer ?
#
loop_
_entity_poly.entity_id
_entity_poly.type
_entity_poly.pdbx_seq_one_letter_code
_entity_poly.pdbx_strand_id
1 'polypeptide(L)'
;ANCGLCITAKEALTRVQAKVPFHFDQVDIYAPGQEAAQKYMFDVPVVELNGRVAMMHRIDEPKLFDILQEEKAQAKDPLDSRM
;
A
#
# COMPACT_ATOMS: atom_id res chain seq x y z
N ALA A 1 8.59 -0.48 17.86
CA ALA A 1 8.25 -1.83 17.38
C ALA A 1 9.31 -2.27 16.38
N ASN A 2 9.91 -3.46 16.55
CA ASN A 2 10.85 -4.09 15.60
C ASN A 2 10.12 -5.18 14.81
N CYS A 3 9.26 -4.79 13.88
CA CYS A 3 8.61 -5.74 12.99
C CYS A 3 9.46 -5.91 11.73
N GLY A 4 10.11 -7.08 11.60
CA GLY A 4 10.96 -7.40 10.44
C GLY A 4 10.18 -7.31 9.12
N LEU A 5 8.92 -7.74 9.11
CA LEU A 5 8.06 -7.67 7.93
C LEU A 5 7.74 -6.23 7.50
N CYS A 6 7.58 -5.31 8.46
CA CYS A 6 7.36 -3.89 8.15
C CYS A 6 8.61 -3.26 7.50
N ILE A 7 9.81 -3.69 7.90
CA ILE A 7 11.07 -3.22 7.29
C ILE A 7 11.14 -3.71 5.84
N THR A 8 10.93 -5.00 5.58
CA THR A 8 10.94 -5.55 4.21
C THR A 8 9.88 -4.89 3.33
N ALA A 9 8.68 -4.67 3.85
CA ALA A 9 7.62 -3.97 3.11
C ALA A 9 8.03 -2.53 2.74
N LYS A 10 8.64 -1.80 3.67
CA LYS A 10 9.12 -0.43 3.42
C LYS A 10 10.25 -0.39 2.40
N GLU A 11 11.17 -1.34 2.45
CA GLU A 11 12.23 -1.46 1.44
C GLU A 11 11.66 -1.76 0.04
N ALA A 12 10.71 -2.69 -0.06
CA ALA A 12 10.03 -3.02 -1.31
C ALA A 12 9.30 -1.78 -1.88
N LEU A 13 8.55 -1.07 -1.05
CA LEU A 13 7.88 0.19 -1.42
C LEU A 13 8.89 1.23 -1.94
N THR A 14 10.03 1.40 -1.26
CA THR A 14 11.07 2.35 -1.67
C THR A 14 11.67 1.99 -3.02
N ARG A 15 11.95 0.70 -3.27
CA ARG A 15 12.47 0.21 -4.57
C ARG A 15 11.47 0.42 -5.70
N VAL A 16 10.20 0.16 -5.45
CA VAL A 16 9.13 0.37 -6.44
C VAL A 16 8.89 1.87 -6.66
N GLN A 17 8.97 2.70 -5.61
CA GLN A 17 8.82 4.16 -5.71
C GLN A 17 9.87 4.80 -6.62
N ALA A 18 11.09 4.24 -6.65
CA ALA A 18 12.14 4.67 -7.57
C ALA A 18 11.79 4.39 -9.05
N LYS A 19 10.96 3.39 -9.32
CA LYS A 19 10.50 3.03 -10.69
C LYS A 19 9.18 3.72 -11.05
N VAL A 20 8.25 3.77 -10.11
CA VAL A 20 6.91 4.35 -10.24
C VAL A 20 6.76 5.38 -9.12
N PRO A 21 6.81 6.69 -9.42
CA PRO A 21 6.56 7.69 -8.39
C PRO A 21 5.10 7.60 -7.94
N PHE A 22 4.90 7.42 -6.63
CA PHE A 22 3.62 7.43 -5.93
C PHE A 22 3.76 8.12 -4.56
N HIS A 23 2.65 8.61 -4.02
CA HIS A 23 2.60 9.15 -2.67
C HIS A 23 2.47 8.00 -1.66
N PHE A 24 3.32 8.00 -0.64
CA PHE A 24 3.34 6.96 0.40
C PHE A 24 3.14 7.60 1.76
N ASP A 25 2.07 7.22 2.44
CA ASP A 25 1.80 7.59 3.82
C ASP A 25 2.00 6.40 4.74
N GLN A 26 2.87 6.56 5.74
CA GLN A 26 3.10 5.56 6.77
C GLN A 26 2.22 5.88 7.98
N VAL A 27 1.23 5.03 8.23
CA VAL A 27 0.37 5.12 9.42
C VAL A 27 0.84 4.12 10.47
N ASP A 28 1.18 4.60 11.66
CA ASP A 28 1.46 3.74 12.80
C ASP A 28 0.14 3.32 13.46
N ILE A 29 -0.28 2.08 13.24
CA ILE A 29 -1.50 1.56 13.86
C ILE A 29 -1.37 1.40 15.38
N TYR A 30 -0.17 1.40 15.95
CA TYR A 30 0.04 1.35 17.40
C TYR A 30 0.00 2.73 18.05
N ALA A 31 -0.18 3.80 17.27
CA ALA A 31 -0.32 5.14 17.82
C ALA A 31 -1.59 5.23 18.68
N PRO A 32 -1.54 5.97 19.81
CA PRO A 32 -2.68 6.10 20.71
C PRO A 32 -3.86 6.76 19.97
N GLY A 33 -5.04 6.13 20.03
CA GLY A 33 -6.27 6.61 19.39
C GLY A 33 -6.57 6.03 18.00
N GLN A 34 -5.74 5.11 17.49
CA GLN A 34 -6.00 4.40 16.23
C GLN A 34 -6.88 3.16 16.45
N GLU A 35 -8.10 3.14 15.89
CA GLU A 35 -8.94 1.94 15.85
C GLU A 35 -8.38 0.87 14.89
N ALA A 36 -7.55 1.30 13.92
CA ALA A 36 -6.83 0.43 12.99
C ALA A 36 -5.93 -0.60 13.70
N ALA A 37 -5.48 -0.31 14.93
CA ALA A 37 -4.73 -1.23 15.77
C ALA A 37 -5.47 -2.56 15.90
N GLN A 38 -6.74 -2.53 16.28
CA GLN A 38 -7.52 -3.73 16.56
C GLN A 38 -7.86 -4.51 15.28
N LYS A 39 -8.00 -3.79 14.16
CA LYS A 39 -8.38 -4.37 12.87
C LYS A 39 -7.21 -5.00 12.13
N TYR A 40 -6.02 -4.41 12.22
CA TYR A 40 -4.86 -4.80 11.41
C TYR A 40 -3.67 -5.31 12.24
N MET A 41 -3.73 -5.34 13.57
CA MET A 41 -2.62 -5.83 14.43
C MET A 41 -2.09 -7.21 14.07
N PHE A 42 -2.93 -8.10 13.54
CA PHE A 42 -2.55 -9.45 13.13
C PHE A 42 -2.20 -9.56 11.65
N ASP A 43 -2.54 -8.55 10.84
CA ASP A 43 -2.42 -8.56 9.38
C ASP A 43 -1.33 -7.62 8.85
N VAL A 44 -0.63 -6.90 9.74
CA VAL A 44 0.51 -6.07 9.36
C VAL A 44 1.63 -6.89 8.72
N PRO A 45 2.28 -6.38 7.65
CA PRO A 45 2.03 -5.10 6.98
C PRO A 45 0.81 -5.13 6.04
N VAL A 46 -0.04 -4.09 6.13
CA VAL A 46 -1.16 -3.86 5.21
C VAL A 46 -0.83 -2.66 4.34
N VAL A 47 -1.02 -2.80 3.02
CA VAL A 47 -0.86 -1.73 2.04
C VAL A 47 -2.24 -1.39 1.48
N GLU A 48 -2.67 -0.17 1.74
CA GLU A 48 -3.88 0.40 1.16
C GLU A 48 -3.50 1.33 0.00
N LEU A 49 -4.22 1.20 -1.11
CA LEU A 49 -4.07 2.02 -2.29
C LEU A 49 -5.42 2.69 -2.60
N ASN A 50 -5.46 4.01 -2.60
CA ASN A 50 -6.69 4.79 -2.81
C ASN A 50 -7.86 4.37 -1.88
N GLY A 51 -7.55 3.98 -0.64
CA GLY A 51 -8.55 3.51 0.34
C GLY A 51 -9.01 2.06 0.15
N ARG A 52 -8.39 1.29 -0.75
CA ARG A 52 -8.64 -0.15 -0.95
C ARG A 52 -7.42 -0.95 -0.51
N VAL A 53 -7.62 -2.03 0.25
CA VAL A 53 -6.53 -2.93 0.63
C VAL A 53 -5.98 -3.61 -0.63
N ALA A 54 -4.75 -3.29 -1.00
CA ALA A 54 -4.06 -3.85 -2.15
C ALA A 54 -3.32 -5.14 -1.78
N MET A 55 -2.61 -5.14 -0.63
CA MET A 55 -1.79 -6.26 -0.18
C MET A 55 -1.75 -6.34 1.35
N MET A 56 -1.56 -7.55 1.88
CA MET A 56 -1.40 -7.84 3.32
C MET A 56 -0.36 -8.95 3.52
N HIS A 57 0.24 -9.02 4.71
CA HIS A 57 1.28 -9.98 5.16
C HIS A 57 2.60 -9.95 4.38
N ARG A 58 2.56 -10.08 3.06
CA ARG A 58 3.73 -10.16 2.18
C ARG A 58 3.61 -9.16 1.04
N ILE A 59 4.57 -8.25 0.96
CA ILE A 59 4.64 -7.24 -0.10
C ILE A 59 5.69 -7.68 -1.12
N ASP A 60 5.21 -8.26 -2.22
CA ASP A 60 6.06 -8.63 -3.35
C ASP A 60 6.23 -7.45 -4.30
N GLU A 61 7.46 -6.99 -4.50
CA GLU A 61 7.82 -5.90 -5.42
C GLU A 61 7.20 -6.01 -6.83
N PRO A 62 7.29 -7.15 -7.55
CA PRO A 62 6.72 -7.24 -8.90
C PRO A 62 5.21 -7.08 -8.89
N LYS A 63 4.51 -7.72 -7.94
CA LYS A 63 3.06 -7.64 -7.83
C LYS A 63 2.60 -6.23 -7.45
N LEU A 64 3.33 -5.56 -6.56
CA LEU A 64 3.07 -4.17 -6.21
C LEU A 64 3.26 -3.24 -7.42
N PHE A 65 4.29 -3.49 -8.23
CA PHE A 65 4.55 -2.73 -9.44
C PHE A 65 3.41 -2.88 -10.46
N ASP A 66 2.94 -4.11 -10.71
CA ASP A 66 1.80 -4.36 -11.60
C ASP A 66 0.55 -3.62 -11.13
N ILE A 67 0.18 -3.75 -9.84
CA ILE A 67 -0.99 -3.05 -9.26
C ILE A 67 -0.88 -1.53 -9.42
N LEU A 68 0.30 -0.95 -9.15
CA LEU A 68 0.52 0.48 -9.28
C LEU A 68 0.44 0.95 -10.74
N GLN A 69 0.89 0.13 -11.69
CA GLN A 69 0.80 0.43 -13.11
C GLN A 69 -0.65 0.36 -13.60
N GLU A 70 -1.41 -0.66 -13.16
CA GLU A 70 -2.84 -0.76 -13.43
C GLU A 70 -3.59 0.45 -12.86
N GLU A 71 -3.30 0.85 -11.63
CA GLU A 71 -3.96 2.00 -11.00
C GLU A 71 -3.55 3.33 -11.63
N LYS A 72 -2.29 3.48 -12.07
CA LYS A 72 -1.90 4.61 -12.91
C LYS A 72 -2.63 4.63 -14.25
N ALA A 73 -2.85 3.45 -14.86
CA ALA A 73 -3.59 3.34 -16.11
C ALA A 73 -5.07 3.71 -15.92
N GLN A 74 -5.70 3.24 -14.85
CA GLN A 74 -7.09 3.58 -14.51
C GLN A 74 -7.26 5.04 -14.07
N ALA A 75 -6.30 5.60 -13.35
CA ALA A 75 -6.30 7.03 -13.00
C ALA A 75 -6.16 7.96 -14.22
N LYS A 76 -5.62 7.45 -15.34
CA LYS A 76 -5.50 8.18 -16.60
C LYS A 76 -6.79 8.19 -17.41
N ASP A 77 -7.81 7.42 -17.02
CA ASP A 77 -9.09 7.34 -17.72
C ASP A 77 -10.27 7.78 -16.82
N PRO A 78 -10.48 9.10 -16.63
CA PRO A 78 -11.66 9.59 -15.92
C PRO A 78 -12.92 9.74 -16.79
N LEU A 79 -13.03 9.16 -18.01
CA LEU A 79 -14.12 9.54 -18.91
C LEU A 79 -14.60 8.49 -19.94
N ASP A 80 -15.21 7.39 -19.49
CA ASP A 80 -16.19 6.62 -20.28
C ASP A 80 -17.12 5.88 -19.28
N SER A 81 -18.43 6.07 -19.15
CA SER A 81 -19.44 6.74 -19.94
C SER A 81 -20.59 7.16 -19.00
N ARG A 82 -21.01 8.43 -19.09
CA ARG A 82 -22.42 8.77 -18.86
C ARG A 82 -23.20 8.20 -20.04
N MET A 83 -24.06 7.22 -19.79
CA MET A 83 -25.15 6.83 -20.69
C MET A 83 -26.47 7.25 -20.06
#